data_AF-A0A7I9VLM5-F1
#
_entry.id   AF-A0A7I9VLM5-F1
#
_cell.length_a   1.000
_cell.length_b   1.000
_cell.length_c   1.000
_cell.angle_alpha   90.00
_cell.angle_beta   90.00
_cell.angle_gamma   90.00
#
_symmetry.space_group_name_H-M   'P 1'
#
loop_
_entity.id
_entity.type
_entity.pdbx_description
1 polymer ?
#
loop_
_entity_poly.entity_id
_entity_poly.type
_entity_poly.pdbx_seq_one_letter_code
_entity_poly.pdbx_strand_id
1 'polypeptide(L)'
;MTLDLTCQACDTSFELDVAELLDEPRLQCPGCDARVPRATAEALSGALEELFGHVARLRPKFQLIAEVESDDLPPPFDRERPGRAAGEAGEDDDEGAGDDDEELEEDEPERDVDDE
;
A
#
# COMPACT_ATOMS: atom_id res chain seq x y z
N MET A 1 -12.65 -6.00 -14.17
CA MET A 1 -11.28 -6.56 -14.16
C MET A 1 -11.29 -7.69 -13.15
N THR A 2 -10.51 -8.74 -13.36
CA THR A 2 -10.57 -9.93 -12.50
C THR A 2 -9.24 -10.15 -11.77
N LEU A 3 -9.31 -10.77 -10.61
CA LEU A 3 -8.16 -11.34 -9.90
C LEU A 3 -8.26 -12.86 -9.98
N ASP A 4 -7.21 -13.50 -10.47
CA ASP A 4 -7.06 -14.95 -10.39
C ASP A 4 -6.49 -15.31 -9.02
N LEU A 5 -7.24 -16.12 -8.27
CA LEU A 5 -6.87 -16.52 -6.91
C LEU A 5 -6.84 -18.04 -6.81
N THR A 6 -5.83 -18.57 -6.13
CA THR A 6 -5.75 -19.99 -5.78
C THR A 6 -5.96 -20.15 -4.28
N CYS A 7 -6.96 -20.95 -3.90
CA CYS A 7 -7.21 -21.23 -2.49
C CYS A 7 -6.21 -22.25 -1.95
N GLN A 8 -5.37 -21.82 -1.02
CA GLN A 8 -4.36 -22.68 -0.36
C GLN A 8 -4.94 -23.81 0.51
N ALA A 9 -6.25 -23.81 0.78
CA ALA A 9 -6.90 -24.84 1.59
C ALA A 9 -7.41 -26.04 0.77
N CYS A 10 -7.74 -25.83 -0.51
CA CYS A 10 -8.34 -26.87 -1.36
C CYS A 10 -7.88 -26.83 -2.82
N ASP A 11 -6.83 -26.07 -3.12
CA ASP A 11 -6.20 -25.90 -4.44
C ASP A 11 -7.15 -25.47 -5.56
N THR A 12 -8.32 -24.94 -5.21
CA THR A 12 -9.29 -24.44 -6.18
C THR A 12 -8.86 -23.05 -6.63
N SER A 13 -8.62 -22.90 -7.93
CA SER A 13 -8.44 -21.60 -8.58
C SER A 13 -9.79 -21.02 -9.01
N PHE A 14 -9.97 -19.73 -8.78
CA PHE A 14 -11.20 -19.01 -9.13
C PHE A 14 -10.89 -17.56 -9.48
N GLU A 15 -11.72 -17.00 -10.36
CA GLU A 15 -11.68 -15.58 -10.73
C GLU A 15 -12.61 -14.79 -9.81
N LEU A 16 -12.15 -13.62 -9.38
CA LEU A 16 -12.94 -12.66 -8.61
C LEU A 16 -13.07 -11.36 -9.40
N ASP A 17 -14.29 -10.86 -9.59
CA ASP A 17 -14.48 -9.53 -10.15
C ASP A 17 -14.12 -8.46 -9.12
N VAL A 18 -13.19 -7.59 -9.48
CA VAL A 18 -12.73 -6.52 -8.60
C VAL A 18 -13.82 -5.50 -8.33
N ALA A 19 -14.72 -5.23 -9.28
CA ALA A 19 -15.82 -4.31 -9.03
C ALA A 19 -16.77 -4.85 -7.94
N GLU A 20 -17.00 -6.17 -7.92
CA GLU A 20 -17.78 -6.82 -6.85
C GLU A 20 -17.04 -6.78 -5.52
N LEU A 21 -15.72 -7.02 -5.51
CA LEU A 21 -14.91 -6.92 -4.30
C LEU A 21 -14.93 -5.51 -3.70
N LEU A 22 -14.88 -4.46 -4.53
CA LEU A 22 -14.94 -3.08 -4.08
C LEU A 22 -16.31 -2.69 -3.52
N ASP A 23 -17.41 -3.21 -4.09
CA ASP A 23 -18.78 -2.94 -3.62
C ASP A 23 -19.12 -3.71 -2.33
N GLU A 24 -18.75 -4.99 -2.28
CA GLU A 24 -18.93 -5.84 -1.09
C GLU A 24 -17.61 -6.57 -0.77
N PRO A 25 -16.80 -6.04 0.15
CA PRO A 25 -15.46 -6.56 0.47
C PRO A 25 -15.54 -7.89 1.23
N ARG A 26 -15.73 -8.97 0.46
CA ARG A 26 -15.78 -10.35 0.93
C ARG A 26 -15.00 -11.25 0.00
N LEU A 27 -14.18 -12.11 0.61
CA LEU A 27 -13.46 -13.16 -0.10
C LEU A 27 -13.74 -14.52 0.53
N GLN A 28 -14.41 -15.37 -0.24
CA GLN A 28 -14.75 -16.74 0.14
C GLN A 28 -14.40 -17.69 -1.01
N CYS A 29 -13.70 -18.78 -0.69
CA CYS A 29 -13.41 -19.81 -1.67
C CYS A 29 -14.70 -20.55 -2.08
N PRO A 30 -14.99 -20.70 -3.39
CA PRO A 30 -16.18 -21.42 -3.86
C PRO A 30 -16.08 -22.94 -3.72
N GLY A 31 -14.88 -23.49 -3.47
CA GLY A 31 -14.65 -24.93 -3.37
C GLY A 31 -14.78 -25.49 -1.95
N CYS A 32 -14.31 -24.76 -0.93
CA CYS A 32 -14.28 -25.23 0.46
C CYS A 32 -14.86 -24.24 1.48
N ASP A 33 -15.43 -23.13 1.03
CA ASP A 33 -16.00 -22.07 1.86
C ASP A 33 -15.01 -21.41 2.85
N ALA A 34 -13.69 -21.59 2.66
CA ALA A 34 -12.69 -20.84 3.42
C ALA A 34 -12.88 -19.33 3.20
N ARG A 35 -12.88 -18.56 4.30
CA ARG A 35 -13.13 -17.11 4.27
C ARG A 35 -11.94 -16.34 4.78
N VAL A 36 -11.62 -15.25 4.09
CA VAL A 36 -10.70 -14.24 4.60
C VAL A 36 -11.43 -13.37 5.64
N PRO A 37 -10.77 -12.96 6.73
CA PRO A 37 -11.35 -11.99 7.67
C PRO A 37 -11.81 -10.73 6.95
N ARG A 38 -13.01 -10.24 7.29
CA ARG A 38 -13.62 -9.06 6.64
C ARG A 38 -12.69 -7.85 6.62
N ALA A 39 -12.03 -7.55 7.74
CA ALA A 39 -11.07 -6.44 7.83
C ALA A 39 -9.92 -6.55 6.81
N THR A 40 -9.47 -7.77 6.50
CA THR A 40 -8.44 -8.00 5.48
C THR A 40 -8.98 -7.79 4.07
N ALA A 41 -10.22 -8.22 3.78
CA ALA A 41 -10.86 -7.98 2.49
C ALA A 41 -11.13 -6.47 2.26
N GLU A 42 -11.57 -5.76 3.29
CA GLU A 42 -11.74 -4.30 3.27
C GLU A 42 -10.40 -3.57 3.02
N ALA A 43 -9.33 -3.99 3.71
CA ALA A 43 -7.99 -3.42 3.50
C ALA A 43 -7.45 -3.66 2.08
N LEU A 44 -7.63 -4.87 1.54
CA LEU A 44 -7.25 -5.16 0.15
C LEU A 44 -8.04 -4.29 -0.84
N SER A 45 -9.33 -4.12 -0.61
CA SER A 45 -10.21 -3.31 -1.47
C SER A 45 -9.73 -1.85 -1.49
N GLY A 46 -9.49 -1.24 -0.33
CA GLY A 46 -8.94 0.12 -0.25
C GLY A 46 -7.57 0.26 -0.93
N ALA A 47 -6.67 -0.71 -0.75
CA ALA A 47 -5.37 -0.70 -1.41
C ALA A 47 -5.48 -0.78 -2.95
N LEU A 48 -6.44 -1.54 -3.47
CA LEU A 48 -6.70 -1.61 -4.91
C LEU A 48 -7.26 -0.28 -5.45
N GLU A 49 -8.15 0.39 -4.71
CA GLU A 49 -8.65 1.72 -5.10
C GLU A 49 -7.53 2.75 -5.18
N GLU A 50 -6.65 2.78 -4.18
CA GLU A 50 -5.47 3.65 -4.16
C GLU A 50 -4.54 3.34 -5.33
N LEU A 51 -4.21 2.06 -5.55
CA LEU A 51 -3.38 1.62 -6.67
C LEU A 51 -3.99 2.05 -8.01
N PHE A 52 -5.27 1.85 -8.24
CA PHE A 52 -5.92 2.27 -9.48
C PHE A 52 -5.94 3.78 -9.64
N GLY A 53 -6.10 4.53 -8.55
CA GLY A 53 -5.93 5.98 -8.53
C GLY A 53 -4.55 6.41 -9.02
N HIS A 54 -3.50 5.72 -8.59
CA HIS A 54 -2.13 5.97 -9.06
C HIS A 54 -1.92 5.54 -10.52
N VAL A 55 -2.37 4.35 -10.89
CA VAL A 55 -2.29 3.84 -12.26
C VAL A 55 -2.98 4.79 -13.23
N ALA A 56 -4.17 5.29 -12.89
CA ALA A 56 -4.90 6.24 -13.72
C ALA A 56 -4.08 7.50 -14.05
N ARG A 57 -3.27 7.99 -13.11
CA ARG A 57 -2.38 9.14 -13.30
C ARG A 57 -1.15 8.82 -14.17
N LEU A 58 -0.72 7.56 -14.19
CA LEU A 58 0.42 7.10 -15.00
C LEU A 58 0.05 6.81 -16.47
N ARG A 59 -1.23 6.48 -16.74
CA ARG A 59 -1.76 6.09 -18.06
C ARG A 59 -1.35 6.97 -19.26
N PRO A 60 -1.18 8.30 -19.15
CA PRO A 60 -0.75 9.11 -20.29
C PRO A 60 0.67 8.79 -20.79
N LYS A 61 1.51 8.16 -19.96
CA LYS A 61 2.93 7.93 -20.24
C LYS A 61 3.33 6.46 -20.13
N PHE A 62 2.65 5.70 -19.27
CA PHE A 62 3.04 4.33 -18.93
C PHE A 62 1.83 3.40 -18.93
N GLN A 63 2.08 2.15 -19.29
CA GLN A 63 1.16 1.03 -19.10
C GLN A 63 1.70 0.15 -17.97
N LEU A 64 0.86 -0.14 -16.98
CA LEU A 64 1.19 -1.11 -15.92
C LEU A 64 0.63 -2.48 -16.28
N ILE A 65 1.47 -3.51 -16.18
CA ILE A 65 1.09 -4.92 -16.17
C ILE A 65 1.72 -5.48 -14.89
N ALA A 66 0.93 -6.10 -14.03
CA ALA A 66 1.37 -6.63 -12.76
C ALA A 66 0.79 -8.03 -12.56
N GLU A 67 1.65 -8.96 -12.14
CA GLU A 67 1.32 -10.30 -11.68
C GLU A 67 1.99 -10.42 -10.29
N VAL A 68 1.23 -10.90 -9.31
CA VAL A 68 1.70 -10.96 -7.92
C VAL A 68 1.65 -12.41 -7.47
N GLU A 69 2.82 -13.03 -7.37
CA GLU A 69 2.98 -14.35 -6.77
C GLU A 69 3.16 -14.17 -5.25
N SER A 70 2.22 -14.68 -4.45
CA SER A 70 2.22 -14.47 -2.99
C SER A 70 3.47 -15.04 -2.30
N ASP A 71 4.09 -16.04 -2.91
CA ASP A 71 5.28 -16.73 -2.39
C ASP A 71 6.60 -16.02 -2.74
N ASP A 72 6.57 -15.07 -3.67
CA ASP A 72 7.74 -14.28 -4.12
C ASP A 72 7.60 -12.78 -3.78
N LEU A 73 6.80 -12.46 -2.75
CA LEU A 73 6.70 -11.08 -2.28
C LEU A 73 8.05 -10.61 -1.73
N PRO A 74 8.54 -9.41 -2.09
CA PRO A 74 9.82 -8.92 -1.59
C PRO A 74 9.75 -8.53 -0.10
N PRO A 75 10.90 -8.40 0.59
CA PRO A 75 10.93 -7.86 1.95
C PRO A 75 10.25 -6.49 2.06
N PRO A 76 9.48 -6.23 3.12
CA PRO A 76 9.24 -7.05 4.33
C PRO A 76 8.03 -8.01 4.23
N PHE A 77 7.54 -8.30 3.03
CA PHE A 77 6.30 -9.04 2.80
C PHE A 77 6.50 -10.57 2.64
N ASP A 78 7.75 -11.04 2.50
CA ASP A 78 8.16 -12.45 2.51
C ASP A 78 8.04 -13.05 3.92
N ARG A 79 6.88 -13.62 4.26
CA ARG A 79 6.64 -14.16 5.61
C ARG A 79 7.33 -15.50 5.93
N GLU A 80 8.25 -15.98 5.09
CA GLU A 80 9.00 -17.23 5.33
C GLU A 80 10.54 -17.08 5.29
N ARG A 81 11.10 -16.51 6.36
CA ARG A 81 12.28 -17.12 6.99
C ARG A 81 12.24 -16.98 8.51
N PRO A 82 11.78 -17.99 9.27
CA PRO A 82 12.09 -18.02 10.69
C PRO A 82 13.60 -18.18 10.84
N GLY A 83 14.31 -17.08 11.12
CA GLY A 83 15.74 -17.10 11.46
C GLY A 83 16.72 -16.45 10.49
N ARG A 84 16.44 -15.26 9.95
CA ARG A 84 17.50 -14.28 9.69
C ARG A 84 17.11 -12.93 10.25
N ALA A 85 17.66 -12.68 11.44
CA ALA A 85 17.90 -11.39 12.07
C ALA A 85 17.39 -10.17 11.29
N ALA A 86 16.32 -9.56 11.80
CA ALA A 86 16.30 -8.11 11.92
C ALA A 86 17.46 -7.72 12.85
N GLY A 87 18.64 -7.59 12.28
CA GLY A 87 19.88 -7.27 12.97
C GLY A 87 20.81 -6.67 11.96
N GLU A 88 20.59 -5.38 11.70
CA GLU A 88 21.52 -4.35 11.16
C GLU A 88 20.66 -3.14 10.74
N ALA A 89 19.90 -2.59 11.70
CA ALA A 89 19.39 -1.23 11.60
C ALA A 89 20.27 -0.35 12.50
N GLY A 90 21.28 0.25 11.88
CA GLY A 90 21.96 1.48 12.28
C GLY A 90 22.34 1.65 13.75
N GLU A 91 23.56 1.25 14.10
CA GLU A 91 24.35 2.06 15.04
C GLU A 91 24.84 3.29 14.25
N ASP A 92 23.95 4.26 14.03
CA ASP A 92 24.35 5.64 13.72
C ASP A 92 24.46 6.34 15.08
N ASP A 93 25.67 6.29 15.62
CA ASP A 93 26.13 6.99 16.81
C ASP A 93 26.07 8.50 16.53
N ASP A 94 24.96 9.11 16.96
CA ASP A 94 24.72 10.55 16.96
C ASP A 94 25.66 11.24 17.97
N GLU A 95 26.92 11.41 17.57
CA GLU A 95 27.89 12.29 18.23
C GLU A 95 28.26 13.45 17.29
N GLY A 96 27.50 14.55 17.37
CA GLY A 96 27.86 15.74 16.59
C GLY A 96 26.97 16.96 16.78
N ALA A 97 26.75 17.38 18.03
CA ALA A 97 26.21 18.71 18.30
C ALA A 97 27.12 19.80 17.70
N GLY A 98 26.65 20.46 16.64
CA GLY A 98 27.30 21.57 15.96
C GLY A 98 26.26 22.56 15.43
N ASP A 99 25.88 23.50 16.30
CA ASP A 99 25.77 24.96 16.06
C ASP A 99 25.51 25.42 14.60
N ASP A 100 24.33 26.00 14.33
CA ASP A 100 24.21 27.39 13.84
C ASP A 100 22.74 27.87 13.79
N ASP A 101 22.48 28.89 14.59
CA ASP A 101 21.57 30.04 14.42
C ASP A 101 20.85 30.17 13.06
N GLU A 102 19.50 30.28 13.02
CA GLU A 102 18.74 31.23 12.16
C GLU A 102 17.27 31.32 12.67
N GLU A 103 16.99 32.25 13.59
CA GLU A 103 15.62 32.65 13.95
C GLU A 103 14.93 33.30 12.73
N LEU A 104 13.94 32.62 12.14
CA LEU A 104 13.11 33.18 11.08
C LEU A 104 12.07 34.15 11.70
N GLU A 105 12.41 35.44 11.74
CA GLU A 105 11.43 36.51 11.93
C GLU A 105 10.59 36.67 10.65
N GLU A 106 9.37 36.10 10.64
CA GLU A 106 8.38 36.34 9.59
C GLU A 106 7.80 37.76 9.73
N ASP A 107 8.32 38.66 8.90
CA ASP A 107 7.87 40.04 8.69
C ASP A 107 6.43 40.08 8.14
N GLU A 108 5.50 40.70 8.89
CA GLU A 108 4.16 41.04 8.43
C GLU A 108 4.20 42.36 7.63
N PRO A 109 3.77 42.39 6.37
CA PRO A 109 3.31 43.64 5.77
C PRO A 109 1.78 43.69 5.67
N GLU A 110 1.24 44.62 6.47
CA GLU A 110 -0.11 45.18 6.41
C GLU A 110 -0.48 45.57 4.97
N ARG A 111 -1.63 45.09 4.47
CA ARG A 111 -2.21 45.60 3.23
C ARG A 111 -3.43 46.46 3.58
N ASP A 112 -3.21 47.76 3.67
CA ASP A 112 -4.25 48.77 3.50
C ASP A 112 -4.87 48.64 2.10
N VAL A 113 -6.10 48.15 2.06
CA VAL A 113 -7.00 48.28 0.92
C VAL A 113 -7.75 49.60 1.08
N ASP A 114 -7.20 50.66 0.51
CA ASP A 114 -7.90 51.93 0.30
C ASP A 114 -8.70 51.82 -1.00
N ASP A 115 -10.02 51.73 -0.86
CA ASP A 115 -11.02 51.78 -1.93
C ASP A 115 -11.63 53.19 -1.90
N GLU A 116 -11.27 54.07 -2.85
CA GLU A 116 -12.08 55.19 -3.37
C GLU A 116 -11.43 55.89 -4.58
#